data_AF-A0A191HY47-F1
#
_entry.id   AF-A0A191HY47-F1
#
_cell.length_a   1.000
_cell.length_b   1.000
_cell.length_c   1.000
_cell.angle_alpha   90.00
_cell.angle_beta   90.00
_cell.angle_gamma   90.00
#
_symmetry.space_group_name_H-M   'P 1'
#
loop_
_entity.id
_entity.type
_entity.pdbx_description
1 polymer ?
#
loop_
_entity_poly.entity_id
_entity_poly.type
_entity_poly.pdbx_seq_one_letter_code
_entity_poly.pdbx_strand_id
1 'polypeptide(L)'
;MRLAQIVAVLTLVTIPSESVKYMSIHEPTLLCLVAGASVITAERGTNPRDTVANTDKGRGLDMSGCRTMLYEAGFTSLRRGDDTMIPLTSEYVKEKNR
;
A
#
# COMPACT_ATOMS: atom_id res chain seq x y z
N MET A 1 15.06 -4.40 5.85
CA MET A 1 15.11 -5.83 5.44
C MET A 1 14.36 -6.76 6.40
N ARG A 2 14.50 -6.65 7.73
CA ARG A 2 13.82 -7.55 8.67
C ARG A 2 12.28 -7.57 8.54
N LEU A 3 11.67 -6.41 8.34
CA LEU A 3 10.21 -6.32 8.16
C LEU A 3 9.73 -7.09 6.92
N ALA A 4 10.40 -6.93 5.77
CA ALA A 4 10.06 -7.65 4.55
C ALA A 4 10.18 -9.18 4.70
N GLN A 5 11.16 -9.66 5.48
CA GLN A 5 11.26 -11.09 5.81
C GLN A 5 10.06 -11.57 6.64
N ILE A 6 9.63 -10.79 7.62
CA ILE A 6 8.44 -11.11 8.42
C ILE A 6 7.20 -11.16 7.52
N VAL A 7 7.03 -10.17 6.64
CA VAL A 7 5.93 -10.14 5.66
C VAL A 7 5.97 -11.38 4.76
N ALA A 8 7.12 -11.74 4.19
CA ALA A 8 7.24 -12.93 3.34
C ALA A 8 6.82 -14.21 4.07
N VAL A 9 7.28 -14.39 5.30
CA VAL A 9 6.92 -15.57 6.11
C VAL A 9 5.42 -15.58 6.41
N LEU A 10 4.85 -14.44 6.83
CA LEU A 10 3.42 -14.33 7.11
C LEU A 10 2.59 -14.61 5.86
N THR A 11 2.95 -14.00 4.72
CA THR A 11 2.28 -14.24 3.44
C THR A 11 2.30 -15.72 3.10
N LEU A 12 3.45 -16.41 3.16
CA LEU A 12 3.55 -17.84 2.88
C LEU A 12 2.64 -18.70 3.79
N VAL A 13 2.56 -18.35 5.08
CA VAL A 13 1.69 -19.04 6.04
C VAL A 13 0.20 -18.78 5.74
N THR A 14 -0.13 -17.59 5.25
CA THR A 14 -1.52 -17.18 5.00
C THR A 14 -2.06 -17.56 3.63
N ILE A 15 -1.21 -17.88 2.64
CA ILE A 15 -1.64 -18.27 1.27
C ILE A 15 -2.73 -19.35 1.26
N PRO A 16 -2.69 -20.41 2.10
CA PRO A 16 -3.73 -21.44 2.10
C PRO A 16 -5.05 -21.01 2.76
N SER A 17 -5.09 -19.85 3.41
CA SER A 17 -6.25 -19.41 4.19
C SER A 17 -7.24 -18.63 3.33
N GLU A 18 -8.47 -19.13 3.23
CA GLU A 18 -9.55 -18.42 2.52
C GLU A 18 -10.05 -17.17 3.27
N SER A 19 -9.80 -17.09 4.59
CA SER A 19 -10.23 -15.96 5.42
C SER A 19 -9.26 -14.77 5.36
N VAL A 20 -7.98 -15.01 5.05
CA VAL A 20 -6.96 -13.96 4.97
C VAL A 20 -6.80 -13.49 3.52
N LYS A 21 -7.51 -12.42 3.17
CA LYS A 21 -7.50 -11.84 1.82
C LYS A 21 -6.42 -10.80 1.59
N TYR A 22 -5.94 -10.18 2.66
CA TYR A 22 -5.11 -8.98 2.59
C TYR A 22 -3.98 -9.04 3.61
N MET A 23 -2.82 -8.53 3.22
CA MET A 23 -1.66 -8.36 4.09
C MET A 23 -1.32 -6.87 4.14
N SER A 24 -1.63 -6.21 5.25
CA SER A 24 -1.43 -4.77 5.40
C SER A 24 -0.10 -4.43 6.08
N ILE A 25 0.46 -3.30 5.68
CA ILE A 25 1.62 -2.70 6.34
C ILE A 25 1.30 -1.24 6.67
N HIS A 26 1.61 -0.84 7.92
CA HIS A 26 1.38 0.54 8.34
C HIS A 26 2.38 1.49 7.67
N GLU A 27 3.66 1.14 7.64
CA GLU A 27 4.69 1.89 6.94
C GLU A 27 4.87 1.33 5.52
N PRO A 28 4.51 2.08 4.46
CA PRO A 28 4.60 1.60 3.10
C PRO A 28 6.07 1.46 2.69
N THR A 29 6.45 0.26 2.23
CA THR A 29 7.79 0.02 1.66
C THR A 29 7.69 -0.92 0.46
N LEU A 30 8.45 -0.59 -0.59
CA LEU A 30 8.49 -1.38 -1.83
C LEU A 30 8.86 -2.84 -1.56
N LEU A 31 9.82 -3.07 -0.65
CA LEU A 31 10.27 -4.42 -0.30
C LEU A 31 9.19 -5.26 0.37
N CYS A 32 8.33 -4.67 1.20
CA CYS A 32 7.24 -5.41 1.83
C CYS A 32 6.14 -5.75 0.83
N LEU A 33 5.86 -4.86 -0.13
CA LEU A 33 4.94 -5.13 -1.23
C LEU A 33 5.42 -6.29 -2.10
N VAL A 34 6.70 -6.28 -2.49
CA VAL A 34 7.32 -7.40 -3.23
C VAL A 34 7.33 -8.69 -2.39
N ALA A 35 7.44 -8.58 -1.06
CA ALA A 35 7.38 -9.71 -0.15
C ALA A 35 5.96 -10.27 0.08
N GLY A 36 4.92 -9.65 -0.50
CA GLY A 36 3.55 -10.15 -0.43
C GLY A 36 2.57 -9.32 0.40
N ALA A 37 2.96 -8.13 0.85
CA ALA A 37 1.99 -7.15 1.32
C ALA A 37 1.11 -6.69 0.14
N SER A 38 -0.20 -6.54 0.36
CA SER A 38 -1.16 -6.20 -0.69
C SER A 38 -2.02 -4.97 -0.37
N VAL A 39 -1.88 -4.41 0.84
CA VAL A 39 -2.59 -3.21 1.28
C VAL A 39 -1.61 -2.22 1.87
N ILE A 40 -1.67 -0.98 1.39
CA ILE A 40 -0.95 0.16 1.93
C ILE A 40 -1.95 1.25 2.30
N THR A 41 -1.70 1.91 3.42
CA THR A 41 -2.49 3.04 3.87
C THR A 41 -1.79 4.31 3.45
N ALA A 42 -2.44 5.10 2.61
CA ALA A 42 -1.98 6.47 2.37
C ALA A 42 -2.16 7.25 3.67
N GLU A 43 -1.08 7.78 4.21
CA GLU A 43 -1.15 8.59 5.42
C GLU A 43 -1.47 10.02 5.00
N ARG A 44 -2.75 10.39 5.12
CA ARG A 44 -3.20 11.77 4.96
C ARG A 44 -4.21 12.07 6.04
N GLY A 45 -3.85 12.93 6.99
CA GLY A 45 -4.77 13.41 8.02
C GLY A 45 -4.13 13.70 9.36
N THR A 46 -4.95 14.23 10.27
CA THR A 46 -4.56 14.57 11.65
C THR A 46 -4.55 13.31 12.51
N ASN A 47 -3.40 12.93 13.02
CA ASN A 47 -3.23 11.93 14.07
C ASN A 47 -3.65 12.56 15.42
N PRO A 48 -4.37 11.86 16.30
CA PRO A 48 -4.64 12.35 17.66
C PRO A 48 -3.39 12.66 18.50
N ARG A 49 -2.23 12.16 18.06
CA ARG A 49 -0.90 12.45 18.63
C ARG A 49 -0.23 13.70 18.03
N ASP A 50 -0.81 14.29 16.99
CA ASP A 50 -0.25 15.46 16.32
C ASP A 50 -0.50 16.71 17.16
N THR A 51 0.58 17.44 17.41
CA THR A 51 0.55 18.76 18.07
C THR A 51 0.34 19.90 17.07
N VAL A 52 0.21 19.58 15.78
CA VAL A 52 0.03 20.51 14.66
C VAL A 52 -1.21 20.14 13.85
N ALA A 53 -2.08 21.12 13.62
CA ALA A 53 -3.38 20.91 12.97
C ALA A 53 -3.28 20.54 11.48
N ASN A 54 -2.19 20.94 10.82
CA ASN A 54 -1.93 20.61 9.42
C ASN A 54 -0.67 19.72 9.31
N THR A 55 -0.90 18.46 8.93
CA THR A 55 0.13 17.44 8.67
C THR A 55 0.30 17.13 7.19
N ASP A 56 -0.17 18.00 6.29
CA ASP A 56 -0.07 17.83 4.83
C ASP A 56 1.38 17.68 4.34
N LYS A 57 2.35 18.10 5.15
CA LYS A 57 3.80 17.98 4.90
C LYS A 57 4.48 16.84 5.69
N GLY A 58 3.70 15.97 6.32
CA GLY A 58 4.15 15.01 7.34
C GLY A 58 4.17 13.54 6.91
N ARG A 59 5.39 13.00 6.87
CA ARG A 59 5.86 11.60 7.12
C ARG A 59 5.42 10.43 6.23
N GLY A 60 4.24 10.43 5.62
CA GLY A 60 3.78 9.29 4.82
C GLY A 60 3.61 9.56 3.33
N LEU A 61 3.25 8.52 2.58
CA LEU A 61 2.92 8.63 1.15
C LEU A 61 1.48 9.11 0.97
N ASP A 62 1.29 10.02 0.03
CA ASP A 62 -0.02 10.38 -0.46
C ASP A 62 -0.58 9.29 -1.41
N MET A 63 -1.82 9.47 -1.88
CA MET A 63 -2.45 8.50 -2.78
C MET A 63 -1.68 8.31 -4.10
N SER A 64 -1.00 9.35 -4.59
CA SER A 64 -0.20 9.32 -5.82
C SER A 64 1.05 8.44 -5.63
N GLY A 65 1.79 8.69 -4.54
CA GLY A 65 2.95 7.90 -4.13
C GLY A 65 2.59 6.44 -3.84
N CYS A 66 1.46 6.19 -3.15
CA CYS A 66 0.97 4.83 -2.91
C CYS A 66 0.69 4.07 -4.22
N ARG A 67 -0.02 4.69 -5.17
CA ARG A 67 -0.32 4.06 -6.48
C ARG A 67 0.95 3.77 -7.27
N THR A 68 1.90 4.71 -7.25
CA THR A 68 3.20 4.56 -7.92
C THR A 68 3.98 3.39 -7.32
N MET A 69 4.04 3.30 -5.98
CA MET A 69 4.76 2.22 -5.30
C MET A 69 4.13 0.83 -5.55
N LEU A 70 2.79 0.73 -5.59
CA LEU A 70 2.12 -0.52 -5.97
C LEU A 70 2.46 -0.92 -7.41
N TYR A 71 2.49 0.05 -8.33
CA TYR A 71 2.87 -0.21 -9.72
C TYR A 71 4.32 -0.69 -9.82
N GLU A 72 5.25 -0.03 -9.13
CA GLU A 72 6.67 -0.41 -9.08
C GLU A 72 6.90 -1.79 -8.44
N ALA A 73 6.04 -2.19 -7.49
CA ALA A 73 6.06 -3.52 -6.89
C ALA A 73 5.53 -4.63 -7.84
N GLY A 74 5.02 -4.27 -9.02
CA GLY A 74 4.54 -5.21 -10.03
C GLY A 74 3.04 -5.52 -9.95
N PHE A 75 2.26 -4.77 -9.17
CA PHE A 75 0.81 -4.93 -9.16
C PHE A 75 0.21 -4.43 -10.48
N THR A 76 -0.77 -5.17 -11.00
CA THR A 76 -1.43 -4.88 -12.30
C THR A 76 -2.82 -4.29 -12.15
N SER A 77 -3.38 -4.29 -10.94
CA SER A 77 -4.71 -3.76 -10.65
C SER A 77 -4.84 -3.31 -9.20
N LEU A 78 -5.79 -2.40 -8.95
CA LEU A 78 -6.19 -1.96 -7.62
C LEU A 78 -7.61 -2.43 -7.35
N ARG A 79 -7.85 -3.00 -6.16
CA ARG A 79 -9.19 -3.29 -5.66
C ARG A 79 -9.76 -2.08 -4.93
N ARG A 80 -11.01 -1.73 -5.21
CA ARG A 80 -11.77 -0.68 -4.53
C ARG A 80 -12.64 -1.28 -3.41
N GLY A 81 -13.18 -0.42 -2.55
CA GLY A 81 -14.03 -0.84 -1.42
C GLY A 81 -15.36 -1.48 -1.81
N ASP A 82 -15.78 -1.34 -3.07
CA ASP A 82 -16.92 -2.03 -3.69
C ASP A 82 -16.50 -3.35 -4.37
N ASP A 83 -15.30 -3.87 -4.07
CA ASP A 83 -14.65 -5.03 -4.68
C ASP A 83 -14.38 -4.93 -6.19
N THR A 84 -14.65 -3.77 -6.82
CA THR A 84 -14.31 -3.57 -8.22
C THR A 84 -12.80 -3.46 -8.41
N MET A 85 -12.31 -3.97 -9.53
CA MET A 85 -10.90 -3.91 -9.90
C MET A 85 -10.70 -2.83 -10.96
N ILE A 86 -9.69 -1.99 -10.78
CA ILE A 86 -9.23 -1.06 -11.82
C ILE A 86 -7.82 -1.43 -12.28
N PRO A 87 -7.52 -1.33 -13.59
CA PRO A 87 -6.16 -1.55 -14.07
C PRO A 87 -5.17 -0.56 -13.47
N LEU A 88 -4.00 -1.06 -13.09
CA LEU A 88 -2.85 -0.26 -12.64
C LEU A 88 -1.81 -0.28 -13.75
N THR A 89 -1.91 0.65 -14.69
CA THR A 89 -1.01 0.78 -15.83
C THR A 89 -0.10 1.99 -15.71
N SER A 90 0.92 2.08 -16.57
CA SER A 90 1.83 3.24 -16.61
C SER A 90 1.07 4.54 -16.91
N GLU A 91 0.06 4.45 -17.77
CA GLU A 91 -0.80 5.57 -18.17
C GLU A 91 -1.69 5.99 -17.00
N TYR A 92 -2.24 5.03 -16.26
CA TYR A 92 -3.05 5.29 -15.07
C TYR A 92 -2.27 6.06 -13.99
N VAL A 93 -1.02 5.65 -13.73
CA VAL A 93 -0.16 6.30 -12.74
C VAL A 93 0.20 7.72 -13.20
N LYS A 94 0.57 7.92 -14.47
CA LYS A 94 0.80 9.26 -15.04
C LYS A 94 -0.46 10.14 -14.99
N GLU A 95 -1.62 9.53 -15.25
CA GLU A 95 -3.00 9.97 -14.98
C GLU A 95 -3.11 10.74 -13.66
N LYS A 96 -2.88 10.01 -12.58
CA LYS A 96 -3.18 10.41 -11.20
C LYS A 96 -2.07 11.19 -10.51
N ASN A 97 -0.91 11.31 -11.15
CA ASN A 97 0.23 12.08 -10.65
C ASN A 97 0.29 13.51 -11.24
N ARG A 98 -0.64 13.87 -12.15
CA ARG A 98 -0.82 15.24 -12.67
C ARG A 98 -1.75 16.05 -11.78
#